data_AF-A0A1Q3WW12-F1
#
_entry.id   AF-A0A1Q3WW12-F1
#
_cell.length_a   1.000
_cell.length_b   1.000
_cell.length_c   1.000
_cell.angle_alpha   90.00
_cell.angle_beta   90.00
_cell.angle_gamma   90.00
#
_symmetry.space_group_name_H-M   'P 1'
#
loop_
_entity.id
_entity.type
_entity.pdbx_description
1 polymer ?
#
loop_
_entity_poly.entity_id
_entity_poly.type
_entity_poly.pdbx_seq_one_letter_code
_entity_poly.pdbx_strand_id
1 'polypeptide(L)'
;MEPIKTSVISKYFADTISLINPILIRHKWTITSDIPVLNKKEALISRTANELRLSCVLLASNGDAQKVASIPNENKKPYQITSPKGQTFTVKEGNSFFGFSPINTKSDFKVTGSISQLYSDPTADLDNKFHRLLIPVPDVHFSFADFEHRNFKSDINAGNCEFMDVNFKDLYFHLISIKINKKKFWGVDSLQKMEHRKFLLAANTILQAYGFLKGDLHLNEGFTICSDNIEFQGGLNLHYTALSESLLTGYGMITYNPVGALIAFAENSGVSAKDEMGKDGLKKMLTKFSNEHFCKLCELFYQHEGLSRASVVILQANVSRPEVKAAAYCVAFEAICHVIKGIFAQKRPPVVEKKLYNTSVKPVMDEVLTKLKLDKVIDEKQFEILNNRLNDWNKPTSTDTLTAPFKWLDYNLSEEEEKCISNRNEFLHGRMPVDHRKNEKAFLELHYISIMLHRLLYILILRVIGYKGYIINYPKIHEHITGVKQEDDVLLLIYQPKSDSTK
;
A
#
# COMPACT_ATOMS: atom_id res chain seq x y z
N MET A 1 -22.71 34.43 3.81
CA MET A 1 -22.24 33.20 4.47
C MET A 1 -21.12 33.61 5.41
N GLU A 2 -21.38 33.59 6.72
CA GLU A 2 -20.32 33.80 7.72
C GLU A 2 -19.28 32.69 7.61
N PRO A 3 -17.98 32.99 7.77
CA PRO A 3 -16.96 31.96 7.79
C PRO A 3 -17.17 31.10 9.03
N ILE A 4 -17.45 29.81 8.81
CA ILE A 4 -17.45 28.80 9.86
C ILE A 4 -16.09 28.89 10.54
N LYS A 5 -16.04 29.39 11.78
CA LYS A 5 -14.85 29.38 12.63
C LYS A 5 -14.42 27.92 12.75
N THR A 6 -13.39 27.51 12.01
CA THR A 6 -12.79 26.19 12.12
C THR A 6 -12.20 26.08 13.53
N SER A 7 -12.90 25.41 14.43
CA SER A 7 -12.40 25.14 15.78
C SER A 7 -11.14 24.29 15.67
N VAL A 8 -9.99 24.87 16.01
CA VAL A 8 -8.73 24.11 16.10
C VAL A 8 -8.88 23.10 17.22
N ILE A 9 -8.81 21.81 16.90
CA ILE A 9 -8.90 20.74 17.89
C ILE A 9 -7.57 20.58 18.64
N SER A 10 -7.62 20.04 19.85
CA SER A 10 -6.44 19.64 20.61
C SER A 10 -6.25 18.13 20.55
N LYS A 11 -4.99 17.67 20.56
CA LYS A 11 -4.62 16.26 20.71
C LYS A 11 -3.49 16.16 21.73
N TYR A 12 -3.51 15.11 22.53
CA TYR A 12 -2.57 14.91 23.63
C TYR A 12 -1.62 13.76 23.31
N PHE A 13 -0.33 14.02 23.43
CA PHE A 13 0.76 13.09 23.11
C PHE A 13 1.76 12.93 24.25
N ALA A 14 1.70 13.71 25.33
CA ALA A 14 2.67 13.63 26.42
C ALA A 14 2.84 12.21 26.97
N ASP A 15 1.73 11.54 27.33
CA ASP A 15 1.74 10.19 27.89
C ASP A 15 2.16 9.14 26.84
N THR A 16 1.66 9.29 25.61
CA THR A 16 2.05 8.44 24.48
C THR A 16 3.56 8.48 24.25
N ILE A 17 4.15 9.69 24.26
CA ILE A 17 5.58 9.90 24.03
C ILE A 17 6.40 9.41 25.21
N SER A 18 5.95 9.62 26.45
CA SER A 18 6.59 9.07 27.65
C SER A 18 6.73 7.55 27.58
N LEU A 19 5.73 6.87 27.01
CA LEU A 19 5.71 5.41 26.87
C LEU A 19 6.59 4.90 25.72
N ILE A 20 6.61 5.56 24.56
CA ILE A 20 7.40 5.08 23.41
C ILE A 20 8.87 5.54 23.44
N ASN A 21 9.17 6.69 24.05
CA ASN A 21 10.48 7.34 23.93
C ASN A 21 11.67 6.47 24.39
N PRO A 22 11.56 5.65 25.44
CA PRO A 22 12.64 4.74 25.82
C PRO A 22 13.00 3.72 24.72
N ILE A 23 12.00 3.26 23.95
CA ILE A 23 12.21 2.34 22.82
C ILE A 23 12.83 3.07 21.62
N LEU A 24 12.53 4.36 21.45
CA LEU A 24 13.03 5.16 20.33
C LEU A 24 14.53 5.51 20.44
N ILE A 25 15.15 5.34 21.61
CA ILE A 25 16.53 5.77 21.87
C ILE A 25 17.39 4.54 22.17
N ARG A 26 18.57 4.50 21.55
CA ARG A 26 19.56 3.44 21.77
C ARG A 26 20.10 3.50 23.21
N HIS A 27 19.80 2.49 24.00
CA HIS A 27 20.20 2.38 25.41
C HIS A 27 20.52 0.95 25.81
N LYS A 28 21.21 0.81 26.95
CA LYS A 28 21.37 -0.49 27.63
C LYS A 28 20.15 -0.76 28.50
N TRP A 29 19.64 -1.97 28.42
CA TRP A 29 18.46 -2.47 29.14
C TRP A 29 18.83 -3.76 29.84
N THR A 30 18.13 -4.08 30.92
CA THR A 30 18.33 -5.34 31.65
C THR A 30 17.32 -6.37 31.18
N ILE A 31 17.79 -7.56 30.81
CA ILE A 31 16.93 -8.70 30.46
C ILE A 31 16.54 -9.46 31.73
N THR A 32 15.28 -9.82 31.87
CA THR A 32 14.77 -10.78 32.87
C THR A 32 14.16 -11.95 32.12
N SER A 33 14.78 -13.12 32.22
CA SER A 33 14.44 -14.28 31.39
C SER A 33 14.67 -15.59 32.13
N ASP A 34 13.90 -16.61 31.76
CA ASP A 34 14.16 -18.01 32.14
C ASP A 34 15.41 -18.59 31.48
N ILE A 35 15.94 -17.94 30.44
CA ILE A 35 17.19 -18.36 29.77
C ILE A 35 18.36 -17.93 30.69
N PRO A 36 19.05 -18.86 31.38
CA PRO A 36 19.94 -18.49 32.47
C PRO A 36 21.10 -17.58 32.05
N VAL A 37 21.58 -17.75 30.82
CA VAL A 37 22.70 -16.99 30.23
C VAL A 37 22.31 -15.54 29.90
N LEU A 38 21.02 -15.29 29.63
CA LEU A 38 20.49 -13.97 29.32
C LEU A 38 19.91 -13.27 30.55
N ASN A 39 19.56 -14.02 31.60
CA ASN A 39 18.94 -13.45 32.79
C ASN A 39 19.86 -12.45 33.49
N LYS A 40 19.31 -11.27 33.83
CA LYS A 40 20.00 -10.13 34.43
C LYS A 40 21.14 -9.55 33.59
N LYS A 41 21.23 -9.90 32.29
CA LYS A 41 22.24 -9.32 31.40
C LYS A 41 21.85 -7.92 30.95
N GLU A 42 22.86 -7.06 30.85
CA GLU A 42 22.74 -5.82 30.10
C GLU A 42 22.80 -6.11 28.61
N ALA A 43 21.76 -5.68 27.90
CA ALA A 43 21.70 -5.72 26.46
C ALA A 43 21.50 -4.32 25.90
N LEU A 44 22.26 -4.01 24.87
CA LEU A 44 22.04 -2.83 24.06
C LEU A 44 20.82 -3.06 23.17
N ILE A 45 19.79 -2.25 23.36
CA ILE A 45 18.63 -2.17 22.49
C ILE A 45 18.85 -1.05 21.49
N SER A 46 18.65 -1.38 20.22
CA SER A 46 18.80 -0.48 19.08
C SER A 46 17.71 -0.76 18.05
N ARG A 47 17.61 0.09 17.03
CA ARG A 47 16.67 -0.07 15.93
C ARG A 47 17.45 -0.24 14.63
N THR A 48 17.02 -1.19 13.80
CA THR A 48 17.35 -1.19 12.37
C THR A 48 16.25 -0.47 11.61
N ALA A 49 16.26 -0.54 10.29
CA ALA A 49 15.19 0.02 9.48
C ALA A 49 13.82 -0.55 9.87
N ASN A 50 13.71 -1.85 10.23
CA ASN A 50 12.44 -2.59 10.30
C ASN A 50 12.13 -3.29 11.64
N GLU A 51 13.07 -3.33 12.59
CA GLU A 51 12.86 -4.08 13.84
C GLU A 51 13.74 -3.57 14.99
N LEU A 52 13.35 -3.95 16.21
CA LEU A 52 14.19 -3.79 17.38
C LEU A 52 15.28 -4.86 17.39
N ARG A 53 16.52 -4.41 17.61
CA ARG A 53 17.68 -5.28 17.77
C ARG A 53 18.20 -5.24 19.18
N LEU A 54 18.39 -6.43 19.72
CA LEU A 54 19.03 -6.68 20.99
C LEU A 54 20.47 -7.12 20.74
N SER A 55 21.42 -6.66 21.54
CA SER A 55 22.78 -7.21 21.54
C SER A 55 23.42 -7.21 22.91
N CYS A 56 24.07 -8.31 23.28
CA CYS A 56 24.85 -8.42 24.50
C CYS A 56 26.10 -9.27 24.26
N VAL A 57 27.06 -9.17 25.18
CA VAL A 57 28.32 -9.92 25.11
C VAL A 57 28.34 -10.95 26.24
N LEU A 58 28.65 -12.19 25.89
CA LEU A 58 28.90 -13.28 26.81
C LEU A 58 30.41 -13.49 26.89
N LEU A 59 30.94 -13.44 28.10
CA LEU A 59 32.36 -13.55 28.34
C LEU A 59 32.73 -15.00 28.64
N ALA A 60 33.91 -15.43 28.20
CA ALA A 60 34.47 -16.72 28.57
C ALA A 60 34.92 -16.73 30.03
N SER A 61 35.36 -15.57 30.55
CA SER A 61 35.91 -15.40 31.90
C SER A 61 34.93 -15.76 33.03
N ASN A 62 33.62 -15.70 32.78
CA ASN A 62 32.58 -16.06 33.74
C ASN A 62 31.80 -17.33 33.34
N GLY A 63 32.29 -18.09 32.35
CA GLY A 63 31.70 -19.35 31.89
C GLY A 63 30.42 -19.20 31.05
N ASP A 64 29.95 -17.99 30.79
CA ASP A 64 28.70 -17.78 30.03
C ASP A 64 28.84 -18.15 28.56
N ALA A 65 30.02 -17.91 27.97
CA ALA A 65 30.31 -18.28 26.59
C ALA A 65 30.12 -19.79 26.33
N GLN A 66 30.43 -20.65 27.30
CA GLN A 66 30.28 -22.10 27.18
C GLN A 66 28.81 -22.54 27.09
N LYS A 67 27.89 -21.67 27.51
CA LYS A 67 26.45 -21.92 27.54
C LYS A 67 25.72 -21.26 26.37
N VAL A 68 26.42 -20.67 25.41
CA VAL A 68 25.79 -19.99 24.25
C VAL A 68 24.85 -20.93 23.47
N ALA A 69 25.21 -22.20 23.35
CA ALA A 69 24.40 -23.22 22.68
C ALA A 69 23.06 -23.52 23.38
N SER A 70 22.88 -23.08 24.64
CA SER A 70 21.60 -23.18 25.35
C SER A 70 20.60 -22.09 24.97
N ILE A 71 21.04 -21.05 24.25
CA ILE A 71 20.15 -19.99 23.76
C ILE A 71 19.42 -20.55 22.53
N PRO A 72 18.08 -20.66 22.57
CA PRO A 72 17.34 -21.13 21.41
C PRO A 72 17.37 -20.07 20.29
N ASN A 73 17.30 -20.50 19.04
CA ASN A 73 17.24 -19.57 17.90
C ASN A 73 15.99 -18.68 17.92
N GLU A 74 14.92 -19.15 18.56
CA GLU A 74 13.65 -18.43 18.76
C GLU A 74 13.27 -18.55 20.23
N ASN A 75 12.76 -17.48 20.83
CA ASN A 75 12.39 -17.52 22.24
C ASN A 75 11.19 -18.45 22.48
N LYS A 76 11.40 -19.49 23.29
CA LYS A 76 10.36 -20.49 23.65
C LYS A 76 9.54 -20.13 24.89
N LYS A 77 9.85 -19.00 25.51
CA LYS A 77 9.15 -18.47 26.68
C LYS A 77 9.14 -16.94 26.62
N PRO A 78 8.16 -16.30 27.28
CA PRO A 78 8.19 -14.85 27.42
C PRO A 78 9.40 -14.41 28.26
N TYR A 79 9.90 -13.22 27.97
CA TYR A 79 10.93 -12.56 28.77
C TYR A 79 10.66 -11.06 28.83
N GLN A 80 11.29 -10.38 29.79
CA GLN A 80 11.13 -8.95 29.99
C GLN A 80 12.43 -8.21 29.71
N ILE A 81 12.29 -6.97 29.22
CA ILE A 81 13.37 -6.01 29.13
C ILE A 81 13.00 -4.78 29.94
N THR A 82 13.91 -4.34 30.80
CA THR A 82 13.69 -3.20 31.69
C THR A 82 14.66 -2.08 31.33
N SER A 83 14.11 -0.90 31.02
CA SER A 83 14.87 0.29 30.71
C SER A 83 15.58 0.84 31.96
N PRO A 84 16.62 1.69 31.80
CA PRO A 84 17.28 2.34 32.94
C PRO A 84 16.36 3.18 33.83
N LYS A 85 15.22 3.63 33.29
CA LYS A 85 14.21 4.40 34.03
C LYS A 85 13.17 3.52 34.74
N GLY A 86 13.36 2.20 34.73
CA GLY A 86 12.47 1.24 35.40
C GLY A 86 11.22 0.86 34.60
N GLN A 87 11.03 1.36 33.38
CA GLN A 87 9.94 0.88 32.52
C GLN A 87 10.27 -0.52 32.01
N THR A 88 9.34 -1.45 32.19
CA THR A 88 9.47 -2.85 31.79
C THR A 88 8.54 -3.15 30.62
N PHE A 89 9.04 -3.95 29.68
CA PHE A 89 8.27 -4.43 28.56
C PHE A 89 8.46 -5.94 28.39
N THR A 90 7.41 -6.62 27.93
CA THR A 90 7.38 -8.07 27.75
C THR A 90 7.48 -8.43 26.28
N VAL A 91 8.36 -9.36 25.94
CA VAL A 91 8.41 -10.07 24.67
C VAL A 91 7.76 -11.43 24.87
N LYS A 92 6.66 -11.70 24.15
CA LYS A 92 5.95 -12.99 24.20
C LYS A 92 6.74 -14.08 23.46
N GLU A 93 6.38 -15.33 23.71
CA GLU A 93 6.93 -16.48 22.98
C GLU A 93 6.83 -16.28 21.45
N GLY A 94 7.88 -16.67 20.72
CA GLY A 94 7.94 -16.58 19.25
C GLY A 94 8.19 -15.17 18.68
N ASN A 95 8.24 -14.13 19.52
CA ASN A 95 8.41 -12.75 19.07
C ASN A 95 9.86 -12.25 19.09
N SER A 96 10.82 -13.17 19.24
CA SER A 96 12.24 -12.88 19.18
C SER A 96 13.05 -14.04 18.58
N PHE A 97 14.01 -13.67 17.74
CA PHE A 97 15.02 -14.58 17.21
C PHE A 97 16.41 -14.18 17.70
N PHE A 98 17.22 -15.16 18.07
CA PHE A 98 18.60 -14.96 18.53
C PHE A 98 19.60 -15.56 17.55
N GLY A 99 20.71 -14.85 17.36
CA GLY A 99 21.91 -15.32 16.69
C GLY A 99 23.12 -15.07 17.58
N PHE A 100 24.20 -15.79 17.32
CA PHE A 100 25.43 -15.62 18.07
C PHE A 100 26.65 -15.78 17.17
N SER A 101 27.68 -15.00 17.45
CA SER A 101 28.96 -15.07 16.74
C SER A 101 30.14 -14.91 17.70
N PRO A 102 31.27 -15.61 17.46
CA PRO A 102 32.48 -15.41 18.25
C PRO A 102 33.05 -14.01 18.01
N ILE A 103 33.54 -13.36 19.05
CA ILE A 103 34.11 -12.00 18.98
C ILE A 103 35.63 -12.04 18.87
N ASN A 104 36.27 -13.03 19.48
CA ASN A 104 37.72 -13.10 19.58
C ASN A 104 38.22 -14.56 19.67
N THR A 105 39.54 -14.70 19.63
CA THR A 105 40.25 -15.97 19.84
C THR A 105 40.13 -16.51 21.27
N LYS A 106 39.61 -15.70 22.21
CA LYS A 106 39.36 -16.09 23.61
C LYS A 106 37.98 -16.72 23.83
N SER A 107 37.25 -17.03 22.76
CA SER A 107 35.94 -17.68 22.79
C SER A 107 34.83 -16.85 23.46
N ASP A 108 34.92 -15.52 23.49
CA ASP A 108 33.77 -14.67 23.85
C ASP A 108 32.74 -14.67 22.72
N PHE A 109 31.45 -14.53 23.05
CA PHE A 109 30.35 -14.54 22.08
C PHE A 109 29.54 -13.25 22.13
N LYS A 110 29.21 -12.71 20.95
CA LYS A 110 28.20 -11.67 20.78
C LYS A 110 26.89 -12.36 20.51
N VAL A 111 25.91 -12.15 21.40
CA VAL A 111 24.52 -12.54 21.13
C VAL A 111 23.85 -11.33 20.50
N THR A 112 23.23 -11.55 19.35
CA THR A 112 22.33 -10.60 18.69
C THR A 112 20.92 -11.17 18.68
N GLY A 113 19.91 -10.32 18.76
CA GLY A 113 18.54 -10.76 18.60
C GLY A 113 17.71 -9.74 17.84
N SER A 114 16.67 -10.21 17.15
CA SER A 114 15.56 -9.38 16.69
C SER A 114 14.37 -9.56 17.61
N ILE A 115 13.60 -8.49 17.77
CA ILE A 115 12.33 -8.47 18.50
C ILE A 115 11.27 -7.93 17.54
N SER A 116 10.31 -8.78 17.19
CA SER A 116 9.23 -8.42 16.28
C SER A 116 8.04 -7.77 16.99
N GLN A 117 7.82 -8.08 18.27
CA GLN A 117 6.73 -7.50 19.06
C GLN A 117 7.11 -7.32 20.52
N LEU A 118 6.54 -6.28 21.13
CA LEU A 118 6.83 -5.88 22.51
C LEU A 118 5.56 -5.28 23.15
N TYR A 119 5.28 -5.62 24.40
CA TYR A 119 4.08 -5.18 25.14
C TYR A 119 4.45 -4.46 26.43
N SER A 120 3.78 -3.34 26.76
CA SER A 120 3.87 -2.75 28.11
C SER A 120 3.16 -3.61 29.15
N ASP A 121 2.00 -4.16 28.77
CA ASP A 121 1.25 -5.16 29.54
C ASP A 121 0.78 -6.27 28.58
N PRO A 122 1.33 -7.49 28.68
CA PRO A 122 0.98 -8.59 27.78
C PRO A 122 -0.43 -9.15 28.03
N THR A 123 -1.06 -8.78 29.15
CA THR A 123 -2.40 -9.24 29.58
C THR A 123 -3.49 -8.19 29.38
N ALA A 124 -3.13 -6.98 28.98
CA ALA A 124 -4.09 -5.91 28.74
C ALA A 124 -5.11 -6.31 27.67
N ASP A 125 -6.38 -6.07 27.99
CA ASP A 125 -7.45 -6.13 27.01
C ASP A 125 -7.34 -4.94 26.06
N LEU A 126 -7.08 -5.24 24.79
CA LEU A 126 -6.94 -4.25 23.73
C LEU A 126 -8.28 -4.02 23.01
N ASP A 127 -9.29 -4.85 23.25
CA ASP A 127 -10.58 -4.73 22.60
C ASP A 127 -11.48 -3.72 23.31
N ASN A 128 -12.42 -3.13 22.55
CA ASN A 128 -13.32 -2.09 23.04
C ASN A 128 -12.57 -0.88 23.67
N LYS A 129 -11.42 -0.53 23.08
CA LYS A 129 -10.60 0.63 23.46
C LYS A 129 -10.50 1.62 22.30
N PHE A 130 -10.09 2.84 22.60
CA PHE A 130 -9.56 3.75 21.60
C PHE A 130 -8.12 3.36 21.29
N HIS A 131 -7.77 3.41 20.02
CA HIS A 131 -6.48 3.02 19.50
C HIS A 131 -5.80 4.17 18.77
N ARG A 132 -4.50 4.32 19.00
CA ARG A 132 -3.62 5.22 18.26
C ARG A 132 -2.47 4.41 17.71
N LEU A 133 -2.29 4.40 16.40
CA LEU A 133 -1.08 3.89 15.77
C LEU A 133 -0.13 5.06 15.55
N LEU A 134 1.16 4.90 15.84
CA LEU A 134 2.22 5.81 15.42
C LEU A 134 3.31 5.06 14.67
N ILE A 135 3.64 5.54 13.47
CA ILE A 135 4.72 5.04 12.62
C ILE A 135 5.78 6.14 12.52
N PRO A 136 7.02 5.91 12.98
CA PRO A 136 8.12 6.83 12.76
C PRO A 136 8.47 6.90 11.27
N VAL A 137 8.61 8.11 10.73
CA VAL A 137 8.94 8.33 9.32
C VAL A 137 10.14 9.27 9.14
N PRO A 138 10.87 9.19 8.03
CA PRO A 138 11.86 10.20 7.67
C PRO A 138 11.18 11.57 7.44
N ASP A 139 11.82 12.65 7.88
CA ASP A 139 11.24 14.01 7.92
C ASP A 139 10.85 14.55 6.54
N VAL A 140 11.57 14.15 5.49
CA VAL A 140 11.50 14.69 4.12
C VAL A 140 10.36 14.15 3.26
N HIS A 141 9.67 13.07 3.65
CA HIS A 141 8.78 12.33 2.75
C HIS A 141 7.27 12.51 3.00
N PHE A 142 6.85 13.28 4.00
CA PHE A 142 5.42 13.38 4.32
C PHE A 142 4.91 14.79 4.51
N SER A 143 3.84 15.13 3.82
CA SER A 143 3.07 16.34 4.07
C SER A 143 1.66 16.13 3.55
N PHE A 144 0.66 16.65 4.25
CA PHE A 144 -0.69 16.70 3.72
C PHE A 144 -0.91 17.86 2.73
N ALA A 145 0.15 18.51 2.24
CA ALA A 145 0.06 19.64 1.31
C ALA A 145 -0.83 19.36 0.08
N ASP A 146 -0.83 18.12 -0.43
CA ASP A 146 -1.62 17.71 -1.59
C ASP A 146 -3.08 17.39 -1.27
N PHE A 147 -3.45 17.39 0.00
CA PHE A 147 -4.77 16.98 0.50
C PHE A 147 -5.45 18.11 1.28
N GLU A 148 -6.78 18.07 1.30
CA GLU A 148 -7.55 18.84 2.26
C GLU A 148 -7.24 18.34 3.68
N HIS A 149 -6.66 19.22 4.50
CA HIS A 149 -6.25 18.89 5.86
C HIS A 149 -6.45 20.08 6.80
N ARG A 150 -6.40 19.80 8.10
CA ARG A 150 -6.55 20.78 9.18
C ARG A 150 -5.37 20.69 10.12
N ASN A 151 -5.15 21.75 10.91
CA ASN A 151 -4.14 21.77 11.96
C ASN A 151 -4.76 21.48 13.33
N PHE A 152 -3.97 20.93 14.23
CA PHE A 152 -4.35 20.72 15.64
C PHE A 152 -3.29 21.27 16.60
N LYS A 153 -3.70 21.52 17.85
CA LYS A 153 -2.78 21.87 18.95
C LYS A 153 -2.34 20.62 19.69
N SER A 154 -1.06 20.59 20.06
CA SER A 154 -0.48 19.51 20.87
C SER A 154 -0.22 19.99 22.30
N ASP A 155 -0.31 19.10 23.27
CA ASP A 155 0.08 19.32 24.68
C ASP A 155 1.60 19.31 24.90
N ILE A 156 2.36 18.90 23.88
CA ILE A 156 3.81 18.93 23.85
C ILE A 156 4.30 19.88 22.75
N ASN A 157 5.55 20.33 22.87
CA ASN A 157 6.19 21.10 21.82
C ASN A 157 6.41 20.22 20.58
N ALA A 158 5.56 20.40 19.58
CA ALA A 158 5.56 19.64 18.34
C ALA A 158 5.39 20.56 17.12
N GLY A 159 6.02 20.17 16.01
CA GLY A 159 5.83 20.80 14.70
C GLY A 159 4.97 19.93 13.78
N ASN A 160 4.59 20.47 12.63
CA ASN A 160 3.86 19.75 11.57
C ASN A 160 2.61 19.00 12.05
N CYS A 161 1.83 19.66 12.92
CA CYS A 161 0.62 19.14 13.57
C CYS A 161 -0.59 19.24 12.63
N GLU A 162 -0.66 18.32 11.67
CA GLU A 162 -1.69 18.28 10.62
C GLU A 162 -2.54 17.01 10.77
N PHE A 163 -3.81 17.05 10.37
CA PHE A 163 -4.67 15.87 10.32
C PHE A 163 -5.71 15.94 9.20
N MET A 164 -6.20 14.77 8.81
CA MET A 164 -7.34 14.56 7.91
C MET A 164 -8.40 13.70 8.61
N ASP A 165 -9.67 14.03 8.43
CA ASP A 165 -10.78 13.21 8.93
C ASP A 165 -11.01 12.04 7.98
N VAL A 166 -10.92 10.81 8.45
CA VAL A 166 -11.06 9.63 7.59
C VAL A 166 -12.23 8.81 8.07
N ASN A 167 -13.35 8.94 7.37
CA ASN A 167 -14.62 8.36 7.78
C ASN A 167 -15.16 7.44 6.68
N PHE A 168 -15.37 6.16 7.00
CA PHE A 168 -15.95 5.18 6.09
C PHE A 168 -16.59 4.03 6.87
N LYS A 169 -17.63 3.39 6.34
CA LYS A 169 -18.29 2.23 6.99
C LYS A 169 -18.67 2.44 8.47
N ASP A 170 -19.16 3.63 8.81
CA ASP A 170 -19.48 4.01 10.21
C ASP A 170 -18.27 3.93 11.16
N LEU A 171 -17.06 3.99 10.61
CA LEU A 171 -15.81 4.10 11.33
C LEU A 171 -15.24 5.51 11.14
N TYR A 172 -14.77 6.11 12.24
CA TYR A 172 -14.25 7.47 12.27
C TYR A 172 -12.80 7.47 12.78
N PHE A 173 -11.92 8.10 12.00
CA PHE A 173 -10.49 8.18 12.31
C PHE A 173 -9.95 9.57 12.03
N HIS A 174 -8.83 9.90 12.68
CA HIS A 174 -7.94 10.96 12.19
C HIS A 174 -6.64 10.34 11.68
N LEU A 175 -6.28 10.63 10.43
CA LEU A 175 -4.93 10.42 9.91
C LEU A 175 -4.10 11.66 10.25
N ILE A 176 -2.97 11.47 10.93
CA ILE A 176 -2.23 12.53 11.62
C ILE A 176 -0.78 12.57 11.14
N SER A 177 -0.27 13.78 10.99
CA SER A 177 1.16 14.08 10.93
C SER A 177 1.56 14.82 12.20
N ILE A 178 2.69 14.46 12.81
CA ILE A 178 3.28 15.22 13.90
C ILE A 178 4.80 15.06 13.94
N LYS A 179 5.51 16.14 14.29
CA LYS A 179 6.97 16.15 14.48
C LYS A 179 7.32 16.42 15.92
N ILE A 180 7.95 15.45 16.58
CA ILE A 180 8.28 15.44 18.00
C ILE A 180 9.77 15.16 18.13
N ASN A 181 10.53 16.03 18.84
CA ASN A 181 11.97 15.86 19.05
C ASN A 181 12.78 15.60 17.75
N LYS A 182 12.47 16.35 16.68
CA LYS A 182 13.03 16.20 15.32
C LYS A 182 12.66 14.90 14.59
N LYS A 183 11.93 13.97 15.22
CA LYS A 183 11.38 12.78 14.57
C LYS A 183 9.97 13.05 14.12
N LYS A 184 9.63 12.60 12.91
CA LYS A 184 8.29 12.74 12.36
C LYS A 184 7.54 11.42 12.52
N PHE A 185 6.25 11.51 12.80
CA PHE A 185 5.37 10.37 12.99
C PHE A 185 4.13 10.54 12.11
N TRP A 186 3.71 9.43 11.51
CA TRP A 186 2.36 9.28 10.99
C TRP A 186 1.54 8.62 12.08
N GLY A 187 0.30 9.05 12.23
CA GLY A 187 -0.60 8.43 13.17
C GLY A 187 -1.97 8.17 12.61
N VAL A 188 -2.62 7.16 13.17
CA VAL A 188 -4.06 6.94 12.97
C VAL A 188 -4.68 6.85 14.36
N ASP A 189 -5.56 7.79 14.68
CA ASP A 189 -6.37 7.75 15.89
C ASP A 189 -7.76 7.24 15.54
N SER A 190 -8.27 6.25 16.27
CA SER A 190 -9.70 5.92 16.26
C SER A 190 -10.49 6.95 17.08
N LEU A 191 -11.64 7.38 16.57
CA LEU A 191 -12.56 8.26 17.31
C LEU A 191 -13.72 7.49 17.96
N GLN A 192 -13.71 6.16 17.86
CA GLN A 192 -14.61 5.25 18.57
C GLN A 192 -13.83 4.11 19.22
N LYS A 193 -14.43 3.49 20.23
CA LYS A 193 -13.93 2.23 20.80
C LYS A 193 -14.14 1.10 19.80
N MET A 194 -13.13 0.25 19.62
CA MET A 194 -13.20 -0.86 18.68
C MET A 194 -12.27 -2.02 19.04
N GLU A 195 -12.47 -3.17 18.40
CA GLU A 195 -11.57 -4.32 18.48
C GLU A 195 -10.20 -3.98 17.87
N HIS A 196 -9.14 -4.44 18.51
CA HIS A 196 -7.76 -4.14 18.10
C HIS A 196 -7.47 -4.61 16.67
N ARG A 197 -7.94 -5.80 16.29
CA ARG A 197 -7.76 -6.34 14.94
C ARG A 197 -8.47 -5.50 13.87
N LYS A 198 -9.68 -5.01 14.17
CA LYS A 198 -10.43 -4.13 13.26
C LYS A 198 -9.74 -2.79 13.12
N PHE A 199 -9.17 -2.25 14.21
CA PHE A 199 -8.38 -1.02 14.17
C PHE A 199 -7.15 -1.17 13.29
N LEU A 200 -6.33 -2.20 13.48
CA LEU A 200 -5.12 -2.42 12.68
C LEU A 200 -5.44 -2.58 11.20
N LEU A 201 -6.51 -3.29 10.85
CA LEU A 201 -6.97 -3.39 9.47
C LEU A 201 -7.31 -2.02 8.88
N ALA A 202 -8.14 -1.23 9.59
CA ALA A 202 -8.54 0.10 9.12
C ALA A 202 -7.35 1.06 9.02
N ALA A 203 -6.47 1.10 10.03
CA ALA A 203 -5.29 1.94 10.05
C ALA A 203 -4.34 1.60 8.90
N ASN A 204 -4.07 0.31 8.65
CA ASN A 204 -3.26 -0.13 7.51
C ASN A 204 -3.91 0.26 6.17
N THR A 205 -5.23 0.12 6.03
CA THR A 205 -5.94 0.56 4.83
C THR A 205 -5.80 2.07 4.58
N ILE A 206 -5.89 2.89 5.64
CA ILE A 206 -5.74 4.35 5.54
C ILE A 206 -4.32 4.72 5.10
N LEU A 207 -3.30 4.12 5.72
CA LEU A 207 -1.89 4.32 5.36
C LEU A 207 -1.62 3.89 3.92
N GLN A 208 -2.20 2.77 3.51
CA GLN A 208 -2.08 2.23 2.16
C GLN A 208 -2.78 3.08 1.11
N ALA A 209 -3.97 3.62 1.40
CA ALA A 209 -4.66 4.56 0.51
C ALA A 209 -3.81 5.81 0.29
N TYR A 210 -3.23 6.37 1.36
CA TYR A 210 -2.28 7.48 1.26
C TYR A 210 -1.04 7.10 0.45
N GLY A 211 -0.42 5.96 0.76
CA GLY A 211 0.78 5.47 0.09
C GLY A 211 0.55 5.18 -1.39
N PHE A 212 -0.61 4.62 -1.75
CA PHE A 212 -1.02 4.48 -3.14
C PHE A 212 -1.04 5.84 -3.83
N LEU A 213 -1.72 6.83 -3.26
CA LEU A 213 -1.85 8.13 -3.90
C LEU A 213 -0.51 8.88 -4.05
N LYS A 214 0.32 8.87 -3.01
CA LYS A 214 1.60 9.60 -2.97
C LYS A 214 2.79 8.82 -3.51
N GLY A 215 2.64 7.53 -3.75
CA GLY A 215 3.71 6.63 -4.17
C GLY A 215 4.58 6.13 -3.02
N ASP A 216 4.45 6.66 -1.80
CA ASP A 216 5.29 6.30 -0.66
C ASP A 216 4.45 5.72 0.48
N LEU A 217 4.57 4.42 0.71
CA LEU A 217 3.96 3.72 1.83
C LEU A 217 4.99 3.52 2.94
N HIS A 218 4.91 4.35 3.98
CA HIS A 218 5.77 4.28 5.14
C HIS A 218 5.25 3.25 6.16
N LEU A 219 6.08 2.26 6.46
CA LEU A 219 5.81 1.18 7.41
C LEU A 219 7.03 0.98 8.32
N ASN A 220 7.66 -0.20 8.28
CA ASN A 220 8.77 -0.67 9.10
C ASN A 220 8.41 -1.01 10.55
N GLU A 221 7.82 -0.10 11.30
CA GLU A 221 7.44 -0.37 12.68
C GLU A 221 6.27 0.50 13.13
N GLY A 222 5.45 -0.06 14.02
CA GLY A 222 4.27 0.58 14.56
C GLY A 222 4.26 0.54 16.08
N PHE A 223 3.86 1.65 16.69
CA PHE A 223 3.53 1.76 18.10
C PHE A 223 2.02 1.91 18.21
N THR A 224 1.30 0.85 18.62
CA THR A 224 -0.13 0.91 18.86
C THR A 224 -0.40 1.15 20.35
N ILE A 225 -1.02 2.28 20.65
CA ILE A 225 -1.42 2.71 21.97
C ILE A 225 -2.91 2.45 22.13
N CYS A 226 -3.29 1.83 23.24
CA CYS A 226 -4.68 1.57 23.61
C CYS A 226 -5.04 2.37 24.86
N SER A 227 -6.24 2.95 24.88
CA SER A 227 -6.75 3.74 26.01
C SER A 227 -8.27 3.63 26.15
N ASP A 228 -8.78 3.79 27.36
CA ASP A 228 -10.20 4.03 27.60
C ASP A 228 -10.64 5.47 27.30
N ASN A 229 -9.68 6.40 27.23
CA ASN A 229 -9.90 7.81 26.96
C ASN A 229 -9.53 8.13 25.50
N ILE A 230 -10.45 8.73 24.75
CA ILE A 230 -10.26 9.18 23.36
C ILE A 230 -9.11 10.19 23.20
N GLU A 231 -8.77 10.91 24.28
CA GLU A 231 -7.68 11.89 24.29
C GLU A 231 -6.31 11.23 24.51
N PHE A 232 -6.26 9.93 24.82
CA PHE A 232 -5.03 9.17 25.11
C PHE A 232 -4.21 9.73 26.28
N GLN A 233 -4.92 10.14 27.34
CA GLN A 233 -4.32 10.56 28.62
C GLN A 233 -4.53 9.49 29.70
N GLY A 234 -3.56 9.33 30.60
CA GLY A 234 -3.62 8.44 31.74
C GLY A 234 -3.12 7.02 31.46
N GLY A 235 -3.86 6.01 31.93
CA GLY A 235 -3.48 4.59 31.78
C GLY A 235 -3.44 4.15 30.32
N LEU A 236 -2.23 4.09 29.74
CA LEU A 236 -1.99 3.67 28.36
C LEU A 236 -1.33 2.29 28.31
N ASN A 237 -1.75 1.49 27.34
CA ASN A 237 -1.07 0.26 26.97
C ASN A 237 -0.40 0.43 25.61
N LEU A 238 0.83 -0.08 25.48
CA LEU A 238 1.60 -0.08 24.24
C LEU A 238 1.79 -1.50 23.73
N HIS A 239 1.51 -1.67 22.44
CA HIS A 239 1.93 -2.80 21.62
C HIS A 239 2.82 -2.27 20.49
N TYR A 240 4.10 -2.61 20.54
CA TYR A 240 5.04 -2.38 19.43
C TYR A 240 5.02 -3.59 18.48
N THR A 241 5.11 -3.31 17.18
CA THR A 241 5.17 -4.34 16.14
C THR A 241 6.15 -3.93 15.03
N ALA A 242 7.04 -4.84 14.65
CA ALA A 242 7.79 -4.78 13.40
C ALA A 242 6.83 -5.04 12.23
N LEU A 243 6.76 -4.09 11.31
CA LEU A 243 5.91 -4.13 10.12
C LEU A 243 6.76 -4.47 8.88
N SER A 244 6.08 -4.72 7.76
CA SER A 244 6.74 -4.84 6.47
C SER A 244 7.58 -3.60 6.12
N GLU A 245 8.56 -3.78 5.26
CA GLU A 245 9.40 -2.67 4.79
C GLU A 245 8.57 -1.58 4.10
N SER A 246 9.00 -0.34 4.29
CA SER A 246 8.43 0.82 3.60
C SER A 246 8.68 0.72 2.10
N LEU A 247 7.66 1.07 1.31
CA LEU A 247 7.75 1.14 -0.16
C LEU A 247 7.82 2.61 -0.56
N LEU A 248 9.04 3.13 -0.73
CA LEU A 248 9.30 4.51 -1.13
C LEU A 248 9.63 4.54 -2.61
N THR A 249 8.69 5.02 -3.42
CA THR A 249 8.76 4.88 -4.88
C THR A 249 9.07 6.19 -5.59
N GLY A 250 8.61 7.33 -5.05
CA GLY A 250 8.60 8.60 -5.77
C GLY A 250 7.64 8.67 -6.97
N TYR A 251 6.86 7.62 -7.24
CA TYR A 251 5.87 7.52 -8.32
C TYR A 251 4.44 7.86 -7.84
N GLY A 252 4.29 8.99 -7.15
CA GLY A 252 2.98 9.48 -6.72
C GLY A 252 2.17 10.06 -7.88
N MET A 253 0.85 9.88 -7.86
CA MET A 253 0.00 10.31 -8.98
C MET A 253 -0.72 11.63 -8.76
N ILE A 254 -0.73 12.14 -7.52
CA ILE A 254 -1.45 13.36 -7.15
C ILE A 254 -0.49 14.37 -6.56
N THR A 255 -0.71 15.61 -6.96
CA THR A 255 0.01 16.78 -6.50
C THR A 255 -0.90 18.00 -6.54
N TYR A 256 -0.80 18.85 -5.54
CA TYR A 256 -1.32 20.22 -5.52
C TYR A 256 -0.34 21.19 -6.17
N ASN A 257 0.96 20.89 -6.05
CA ASN A 257 2.05 21.69 -6.57
C ASN A 257 2.78 20.95 -7.71
N PRO A 258 2.44 21.21 -8.98
CA PRO A 258 3.00 20.49 -10.10
C PRO A 258 4.46 20.84 -10.42
N VAL A 259 5.06 21.85 -9.75
CA VAL A 259 6.42 22.34 -10.04
C VAL A 259 7.45 21.21 -10.09
N GLY A 260 7.40 20.25 -9.15
CA GLY A 260 8.33 19.12 -9.15
C GLY A 260 8.23 18.25 -10.41
N ALA A 261 7.01 17.98 -10.88
CA ALA A 261 6.78 17.21 -12.09
C ALA A 261 7.22 17.97 -13.35
N LEU A 262 7.00 19.30 -13.37
CA LEU A 262 7.41 20.16 -14.47
C LEU A 262 8.93 20.31 -14.55
N ILE A 263 9.61 20.44 -13.41
CA ILE A 263 11.09 20.46 -13.36
C ILE A 263 11.63 19.13 -13.88
N ALA A 264 11.08 18.01 -13.43
CA ALA A 264 11.48 16.69 -13.92
C ALA A 264 11.27 16.56 -15.44
N PHE A 265 10.19 17.11 -16.00
CA PHE A 265 10.00 17.13 -17.45
C PHE A 265 11.01 18.08 -18.15
N ALA A 266 11.24 19.27 -17.60
CA ALA A 266 12.10 20.30 -18.16
C ALA A 266 13.58 19.88 -18.22
N GLU A 267 14.12 19.35 -17.13
CA GLU A 267 15.49 18.80 -17.05
C GLU A 267 15.74 17.75 -18.13
N ASN A 268 14.69 17.02 -18.49
CA ASN A 268 14.74 15.87 -19.39
C ASN A 268 14.45 16.20 -20.86
N SER A 269 13.68 17.25 -21.12
CA SER A 269 13.27 17.69 -22.47
C SER A 269 14.15 18.80 -23.04
N GLY A 270 15.00 19.41 -22.21
CA GLY A 270 15.81 20.59 -22.59
C GLY A 270 14.99 21.88 -22.69
N VAL A 271 13.74 21.86 -22.25
CA VAL A 271 12.84 23.03 -22.17
C VAL A 271 12.99 23.68 -20.80
N SER A 272 12.89 25.00 -20.71
CA SER A 272 12.93 25.71 -19.43
C SER A 272 11.66 25.42 -18.61
N ALA A 273 11.82 24.99 -17.35
CA ALA A 273 10.70 24.78 -16.42
C ALA A 273 9.84 26.05 -16.25
N LYS A 274 10.45 27.23 -16.39
CA LYS A 274 9.77 28.52 -16.32
C LYS A 274 8.86 28.77 -17.52
N ASP A 275 9.22 28.25 -18.69
CA ASP A 275 8.44 28.42 -19.92
C ASP A 275 7.23 27.48 -19.91
N GLU A 276 7.38 26.25 -19.38
CA GLU A 276 6.27 25.32 -19.14
C GLU A 276 5.32 25.85 -18.06
N MET A 277 5.84 26.39 -16.94
CA MET A 277 5.01 27.07 -15.93
C MET A 277 4.30 28.33 -16.45
N GLY A 278 4.85 28.94 -17.52
CA GLY A 278 4.34 30.16 -18.15
C GLY A 278 3.18 29.94 -19.12
N LYS A 279 2.92 28.69 -19.54
CA LYS A 279 1.75 28.35 -20.37
C LYS A 279 0.45 28.58 -19.59
N ASP A 280 -0.50 29.27 -20.22
CA ASP A 280 -1.81 29.57 -19.65
C ASP A 280 -2.53 28.29 -19.21
N GLY A 281 -2.68 28.09 -17.90
CA GLY A 281 -3.31 26.91 -17.30
C GLY A 281 -2.64 26.42 -16.01
N LEU A 282 -1.30 26.49 -15.95
CA LEU A 282 -0.49 25.98 -14.82
C LEU A 282 -0.29 26.99 -13.66
N LYS A 283 -0.65 28.26 -13.88
CA LYS A 283 -0.62 29.32 -12.84
C LYS A 283 -1.65 29.11 -11.73
N LYS A 284 -2.64 28.24 -11.93
CA LYS A 284 -3.60 27.85 -10.89
C LYS A 284 -3.02 26.61 -10.22
N MET A 285 -2.60 26.73 -8.95
CA MET A 285 -2.33 25.56 -8.13
C MET A 285 -3.51 24.59 -8.29
N LEU A 286 -3.21 23.31 -8.49
CA LEU A 286 -4.24 22.28 -8.66
C LEU A 286 -5.14 22.30 -7.42
N THR A 287 -6.39 21.86 -7.53
CA THR A 287 -7.21 21.71 -6.32
C THR A 287 -6.62 20.59 -5.48
N LYS A 288 -6.57 20.80 -4.15
CA LYS A 288 -6.15 19.74 -3.21
C LYS A 288 -7.05 18.52 -3.39
N PHE A 289 -6.48 17.34 -3.19
CA PHE A 289 -7.24 16.11 -3.20
C PHE A 289 -8.28 16.15 -2.07
N SER A 290 -9.55 15.98 -2.43
CA SER A 290 -10.64 16.18 -1.48
C SER A 290 -10.66 15.10 -0.42
N ASN A 291 -11.10 15.46 0.78
CA ASN A 291 -11.22 14.49 1.86
C ASN A 291 -12.30 13.43 1.55
N GLU A 292 -13.35 13.81 0.82
CA GLU A 292 -14.41 12.89 0.38
C GLU A 292 -13.85 11.78 -0.53
N HIS A 293 -13.03 12.14 -1.53
CA HIS A 293 -12.38 11.17 -2.40
C HIS A 293 -11.40 10.28 -1.63
N PHE A 294 -10.68 10.83 -0.66
CA PHE A 294 -9.77 10.05 0.19
C PHE A 294 -10.51 9.01 1.04
N CYS A 295 -11.63 9.41 1.66
CA CYS A 295 -12.49 8.51 2.42
C CYS A 295 -13.07 7.39 1.54
N LYS A 296 -13.55 7.72 0.33
CA LYS A 296 -14.04 6.74 -0.65
C LYS A 296 -12.95 5.74 -1.06
N LEU A 297 -11.71 6.18 -1.21
CA LEU A 297 -10.59 5.28 -1.51
C LEU A 297 -10.30 4.34 -0.34
N CYS A 298 -10.26 4.86 0.88
CA CYS A 298 -10.09 4.04 2.08
C CYS A 298 -11.20 3.00 2.17
N GLU A 299 -12.45 3.39 1.94
CA GLU A 299 -13.58 2.46 1.92
C GLU A 299 -13.43 1.39 0.84
N LEU A 300 -13.06 1.79 -0.38
CA LEU A 300 -12.88 0.88 -1.50
C LEU A 300 -11.82 -0.19 -1.19
N PHE A 301 -10.68 0.19 -0.61
CA PHE A 301 -9.63 -0.74 -0.20
C PHE A 301 -10.03 -1.59 1.00
N TYR A 302 -10.82 -1.04 1.93
CA TYR A 302 -11.30 -1.77 3.10
C TYR A 302 -12.32 -2.86 2.71
N GLN A 303 -13.21 -2.57 1.77
CA GLN A 303 -14.24 -3.49 1.30
C GLN A 303 -13.70 -4.55 0.33
N HIS A 304 -12.70 -4.21 -0.48
CA HIS A 304 -12.23 -5.07 -1.56
C HIS A 304 -10.76 -5.43 -1.42
N GLU A 305 -10.51 -6.57 -0.77
CA GLU A 305 -9.16 -7.10 -0.54
C GLU A 305 -8.35 -7.23 -1.85
N GLY A 306 -9.01 -7.55 -2.97
CA GLY A 306 -8.36 -7.60 -4.28
C GLY A 306 -7.76 -6.26 -4.73
N LEU A 307 -8.45 -5.14 -4.49
CA LEU A 307 -7.94 -3.79 -4.78
C LEU A 307 -6.86 -3.37 -3.80
N SER A 308 -7.04 -3.70 -2.51
CA SER A 308 -6.02 -3.48 -1.50
C SER A 308 -4.71 -4.19 -1.89
N ARG A 309 -4.73 -5.51 -2.13
CA ARG A 309 -3.52 -6.24 -2.55
C ARG A 309 -2.93 -5.68 -3.84
N ALA A 310 -3.75 -5.34 -4.83
CA ALA A 310 -3.28 -4.74 -6.08
C ALA A 310 -2.53 -3.42 -5.84
N SER A 311 -3.00 -2.58 -4.92
CA SER A 311 -2.32 -1.30 -4.62
C SER A 311 -0.92 -1.52 -4.03
N VAL A 312 -0.73 -2.54 -3.18
CA VAL A 312 0.60 -2.91 -2.65
C VAL A 312 1.49 -3.48 -3.75
N VAL A 313 0.95 -4.33 -4.63
CA VAL A 313 1.69 -4.86 -5.80
C VAL A 313 2.15 -3.72 -6.71
N ILE A 314 1.32 -2.69 -6.92
CA ILE A 314 1.70 -1.49 -7.70
C ILE A 314 2.89 -0.77 -7.05
N LEU A 315 2.85 -0.54 -5.73
CA LEU A 315 3.95 0.12 -5.02
C LEU A 315 5.24 -0.71 -5.04
N GLN A 316 5.14 -2.02 -4.90
CA GLN A 316 6.29 -2.94 -5.04
C GLN A 316 6.84 -2.94 -6.47
N ALA A 317 5.96 -2.91 -7.48
CA ALA A 317 6.36 -2.85 -8.87
C ALA A 317 7.14 -1.56 -9.16
N ASN A 318 6.74 -0.42 -8.59
CA ASN A 318 7.42 0.86 -8.79
C ASN A 318 8.93 0.82 -8.40
N VAL A 319 9.29 0.10 -7.34
CA VAL A 319 10.69 -0.09 -6.88
C VAL A 319 11.40 -1.30 -7.52
N SER A 320 10.70 -2.08 -8.33
CA SER A 320 11.24 -3.28 -8.97
C SER A 320 11.94 -2.97 -10.29
N ARG A 321 12.76 -3.93 -10.77
CA ARG A 321 13.37 -3.89 -12.11
C ARG A 321 12.29 -3.95 -13.20
N PRO A 322 12.51 -3.39 -14.41
CA PRO A 322 11.48 -3.23 -15.44
C PRO A 322 10.71 -4.50 -15.82
N GLU A 323 11.37 -5.65 -15.88
CA GLU A 323 10.75 -6.94 -16.23
C GLU A 323 9.73 -7.36 -15.16
N VAL A 324 10.13 -7.25 -13.89
CA VAL A 324 9.29 -7.55 -12.74
C VAL A 324 8.19 -6.50 -12.61
N LYS A 325 8.51 -5.22 -12.86
CA LYS A 325 7.58 -4.08 -12.82
C LYS A 325 6.43 -4.27 -13.81
N ALA A 326 6.73 -4.56 -15.08
CA ALA A 326 5.71 -4.79 -16.11
C ALA A 326 4.80 -5.98 -15.77
N ALA A 327 5.39 -7.11 -15.36
CA ALA A 327 4.64 -8.30 -14.97
C ALA A 327 3.74 -8.04 -13.75
N ALA A 328 4.27 -7.36 -12.73
CA ALA A 328 3.52 -7.01 -11.52
C ALA A 328 2.35 -6.05 -11.82
N TYR A 329 2.53 -5.08 -12.70
CA TYR A 329 1.42 -4.24 -13.19
C TYR A 329 0.36 -5.03 -13.94
N CYS A 330 0.76 -5.98 -14.78
CA CYS A 330 -0.20 -6.86 -15.46
C CYS A 330 -1.07 -7.64 -14.46
N VAL A 331 -0.47 -8.17 -13.39
CA VAL A 331 -1.19 -8.87 -12.32
C VAL A 331 -2.12 -7.93 -11.56
N ALA A 332 -1.64 -6.75 -11.18
CA ALA A 332 -2.46 -5.73 -10.52
C ALA A 332 -3.65 -5.31 -11.41
N PHE A 333 -3.41 -5.18 -12.72
CA PHE A 333 -4.43 -4.84 -13.70
C PHE A 333 -5.56 -5.87 -13.73
N GLU A 334 -5.23 -7.17 -13.74
CA GLU A 334 -6.26 -8.22 -13.67
C GLU A 334 -7.11 -8.13 -12.42
N ALA A 335 -6.46 -7.99 -11.27
CA ALA A 335 -7.13 -7.92 -9.99
C ALA A 335 -8.10 -6.73 -9.94
N ILE A 336 -7.65 -5.56 -10.40
CA ILE A 336 -8.45 -4.34 -10.45
C ILE A 336 -9.63 -4.52 -11.41
N CYS A 337 -9.39 -4.95 -12.65
CA CYS A 337 -10.46 -5.18 -13.61
C CYS A 337 -11.48 -6.21 -13.12
N HIS A 338 -11.04 -7.29 -12.45
CA HIS A 338 -11.92 -8.28 -11.86
C HIS A 338 -12.83 -7.68 -10.78
N VAL A 339 -12.27 -6.89 -9.86
CA VAL A 339 -13.08 -6.24 -8.82
C VAL A 339 -14.05 -5.21 -9.43
N ILE A 340 -13.58 -4.38 -10.36
CA ILE A 340 -14.43 -3.37 -11.03
C ILE A 340 -15.59 -4.05 -11.77
N LYS A 341 -15.36 -5.19 -12.43
CA LYS A 341 -16.46 -6.00 -13.02
C LYS A 341 -17.50 -6.40 -11.99
N GLY A 342 -17.09 -6.76 -10.77
CA GLY A 342 -18.00 -7.08 -9.68
C GLY A 342 -18.79 -5.88 -9.18
N ILE A 343 -18.15 -4.71 -9.07
CA ILE A 343 -18.79 -3.46 -8.63
C ILE A 343 -19.81 -2.97 -9.67
N PHE A 344 -19.40 -2.95 -10.94
CA PHE A 344 -20.19 -2.43 -12.06
C PHE A 344 -20.90 -3.53 -12.85
N ALA A 345 -21.16 -4.69 -12.23
CA ALA A 345 -21.77 -5.85 -12.88
C ALA A 345 -23.14 -5.51 -13.47
N GLN A 346 -23.17 -4.91 -14.66
CA GLN A 346 -24.37 -4.87 -15.48
C GLN A 346 -24.64 -6.32 -15.88
N LYS A 347 -25.85 -6.81 -15.60
CA LYS A 347 -26.34 -8.08 -16.16
C LYS A 347 -26.30 -7.93 -17.68
N ARG A 348 -25.21 -8.39 -18.30
CA ARG A 348 -25.08 -8.36 -19.75
C ARG A 348 -26.18 -9.24 -20.32
N PRO A 349 -26.95 -8.75 -21.30
CA PRO A 349 -27.89 -9.61 -21.99
C PRO A 349 -27.12 -10.75 -22.66
N PRO A 350 -27.64 -11.98 -22.63
CA PRO A 350 -27.05 -13.10 -23.36
C PRO A 350 -27.03 -12.81 -24.87
N VAL A 351 -26.11 -13.45 -25.60
CA VAL A 351 -25.93 -13.26 -27.05
C VAL A 351 -27.24 -13.51 -27.81
N VAL A 352 -27.98 -14.52 -27.35
CA VAL A 352 -29.33 -14.84 -27.76
C VAL A 352 -30.23 -14.78 -26.55
N GLU A 353 -31.43 -14.24 -26.70
CA GLU A 353 -32.45 -14.26 -25.64
C GLU A 353 -32.53 -15.65 -25.01
N LYS A 354 -32.41 -15.72 -23.67
CA LYS A 354 -32.22 -16.99 -22.94
C LYS A 354 -33.30 -18.03 -23.28
N LYS A 355 -34.54 -17.57 -23.49
CA LYS A 355 -35.66 -18.42 -23.90
C LYS A 355 -35.43 -18.99 -25.31
N LEU A 356 -35.13 -18.15 -26.30
CA LEU A 356 -34.84 -18.58 -27.66
C LEU A 356 -33.63 -19.53 -27.72
N TYR A 357 -32.58 -19.26 -26.95
CA TYR A 357 -31.41 -20.13 -26.89
C TYR A 357 -31.74 -21.54 -26.39
N ASN A 358 -32.44 -21.63 -25.25
CA ASN A 358 -32.79 -22.92 -24.65
C ASN A 358 -33.83 -23.70 -25.45
N THR A 359 -34.72 -23.00 -26.17
CA THR A 359 -35.84 -23.66 -26.87
C THR A 359 -35.51 -24.00 -28.32
N SER A 360 -34.59 -23.28 -28.97
CA SER A 360 -34.38 -23.40 -30.41
C SER A 360 -32.93 -23.62 -30.82
N VAL A 361 -31.96 -23.02 -30.12
CA VAL A 361 -30.54 -23.10 -30.52
C VAL A 361 -29.85 -24.30 -29.89
N LYS A 362 -29.95 -24.43 -28.56
CA LYS A 362 -29.28 -25.49 -27.80
C LYS A 362 -29.72 -26.90 -28.23
N PRO A 363 -31.02 -27.20 -28.40
CA PRO A 363 -31.46 -28.55 -28.77
C PRO A 363 -30.91 -29.02 -30.13
N VAL A 364 -30.85 -28.13 -31.12
CA VAL A 364 -30.30 -28.43 -32.45
C VAL A 364 -28.80 -28.78 -32.36
N MET A 365 -28.05 -28.04 -31.54
CA MET A 365 -26.62 -28.30 -31.35
C MET A 365 -26.36 -29.56 -30.51
N ASP A 366 -27.20 -29.82 -29.50
CA ASP A 366 -27.15 -31.06 -28.72
C ASP A 366 -27.42 -32.29 -29.59
N GLU A 367 -28.36 -32.21 -30.54
CA GLU A 367 -28.61 -33.28 -31.53
C GLU A 367 -27.39 -33.52 -32.42
N VAL A 368 -26.75 -32.46 -32.91
CA VAL A 368 -25.53 -32.57 -33.73
C VAL A 368 -24.39 -33.24 -32.94
N LEU A 369 -24.15 -32.80 -31.69
CA LEU A 369 -23.11 -33.39 -30.84
C LEU A 369 -23.40 -34.86 -30.51
N THR A 370 -24.67 -35.19 -30.25
CA THR A 370 -25.11 -36.57 -29.98
C THR A 370 -24.93 -37.46 -31.20
N LYS A 371 -25.26 -36.95 -32.39
CA LYS A 371 -25.05 -37.67 -33.65
C LYS A 371 -23.57 -37.90 -33.93
N LEU A 372 -22.71 -36.91 -33.73
CA LEU A 372 -21.26 -37.06 -33.89
C LEU A 372 -20.66 -38.10 -32.93
N LYS A 373 -21.22 -38.21 -31.71
CA LYS A 373 -20.85 -39.26 -30.75
C LYS A 373 -21.31 -40.64 -31.20
N LEU A 374 -22.56 -40.76 -31.66
CA LEU A 374 -23.13 -42.02 -32.18
C LEU A 374 -22.38 -42.54 -33.42
N ASP A 375 -22.04 -41.64 -34.33
CA ASP A 375 -21.29 -41.92 -35.56
C ASP A 375 -19.79 -42.19 -35.29
N LYS A 376 -19.37 -42.17 -34.01
CA LYS A 376 -17.98 -42.36 -33.53
C LYS A 376 -16.98 -41.39 -34.17
N VAL A 377 -17.44 -40.24 -34.63
CA VAL A 377 -16.59 -39.16 -35.17
C VAL A 377 -15.85 -38.46 -34.03
N ILE A 378 -16.47 -38.38 -32.85
CA ILE A 378 -15.87 -37.85 -31.62
C ILE A 378 -15.96 -38.88 -30.48
N ASP A 379 -14.96 -38.88 -29.61
CA ASP A 379 -14.95 -39.72 -28.41
C ASP A 379 -15.73 -39.09 -27.22
N GLU A 380 -15.84 -39.85 -26.14
CA GLU A 380 -16.60 -39.46 -24.95
C GLU A 380 -16.04 -38.20 -24.27
N LYS A 381 -14.71 -38.02 -24.28
CA LYS A 381 -14.02 -36.88 -23.68
C LYS A 381 -14.18 -35.62 -24.55
N GLN A 382 -14.10 -35.77 -25.86
CA GLN A 382 -14.35 -34.71 -26.83
C GLN A 382 -15.80 -34.24 -26.78
N PHE A 383 -16.76 -35.17 -26.66
CA PHE A 383 -18.17 -34.85 -26.45
C PHE A 383 -18.37 -34.02 -25.17
N GLU A 384 -17.77 -34.43 -24.06
CA GLU A 384 -17.89 -33.71 -22.78
C GLU A 384 -17.32 -32.28 -22.86
N ILE A 385 -16.15 -32.09 -23.49
CA ILE A 385 -15.55 -30.78 -23.71
C ILE A 385 -16.45 -29.89 -24.59
N LEU A 386 -16.98 -30.42 -25.68
CA LEU A 386 -17.82 -29.68 -26.62
C LEU A 386 -19.17 -29.32 -26.00
N ASN A 387 -19.79 -30.24 -25.27
CA ASN A 387 -21.04 -30.00 -24.55
C ASN A 387 -20.86 -28.92 -23.46
N ASN A 388 -19.75 -28.97 -22.71
CA ASN A 388 -19.41 -27.91 -21.76
C ASN A 388 -19.22 -26.55 -22.44
N ARG A 389 -18.61 -26.50 -23.63
CA ARG A 389 -18.50 -25.26 -24.42
C ARG A 389 -19.85 -24.79 -24.96
N LEU A 390 -20.73 -25.69 -25.37
CA LEU A 390 -22.09 -25.34 -25.84
C LEU A 390 -22.91 -24.69 -24.72
N ASN A 391 -22.76 -25.14 -23.47
CA ASN A 391 -23.37 -24.47 -22.33
C ASN A 391 -22.87 -23.01 -22.15
N ASP A 392 -21.68 -22.73 -22.65
CA ASP A 392 -21.02 -21.42 -22.57
C ASP A 392 -21.27 -20.52 -23.78
N TRP A 393 -21.80 -21.03 -24.90
CA TRP A 393 -22.02 -20.25 -26.13
C TRP A 393 -22.97 -19.06 -25.96
N ASN A 394 -23.95 -19.17 -25.06
CA ASN A 394 -24.86 -18.06 -24.77
C ASN A 394 -24.38 -17.15 -23.63
N LYS A 395 -23.16 -17.35 -23.13
CA LYS A 395 -22.53 -16.37 -22.25
C LYS A 395 -22.27 -15.10 -23.06
N PRO A 396 -22.39 -13.90 -22.45
CA PRO A 396 -22.10 -12.64 -23.13
C PRO A 396 -20.72 -12.69 -23.81
N THR A 397 -20.63 -12.23 -25.06
CA THR A 397 -19.36 -12.10 -25.76
C THR A 397 -18.41 -11.22 -24.96
N SER A 398 -17.14 -11.63 -24.88
CA SER A 398 -16.08 -10.84 -24.27
C SER A 398 -15.77 -9.64 -25.16
N THR A 399 -16.63 -8.62 -25.17
CA THR A 399 -16.16 -7.25 -25.42
C THR A 399 -15.01 -7.06 -24.45
N ASP A 400 -13.83 -6.83 -25.01
CA ASP A 400 -12.54 -7.16 -24.42
C ASP A 400 -12.55 -6.91 -22.92
N THR A 401 -12.48 -7.98 -22.12
CA THR A 401 -12.91 -7.91 -20.71
C THR A 401 -12.05 -6.93 -19.90
N LEU A 402 -10.97 -6.47 -20.48
CA LEU A 402 -9.93 -5.63 -19.93
C LEU A 402 -10.06 -4.15 -20.32
N THR A 403 -10.67 -3.84 -21.48
CA THR A 403 -10.98 -2.45 -21.87
C THR A 403 -12.35 -2.02 -21.38
N ALA A 404 -13.27 -2.97 -21.16
CA ALA A 404 -14.62 -2.70 -20.66
C ALA A 404 -14.67 -1.88 -19.35
N PRO A 405 -13.81 -2.12 -18.34
CA PRO A 405 -13.75 -1.29 -17.13
C PRO A 405 -13.59 0.21 -17.40
N PHE A 406 -12.79 0.61 -18.39
CA PHE A 406 -12.60 2.02 -18.74
C PHE A 406 -13.88 2.63 -19.32
N LYS A 407 -14.58 1.89 -20.18
CA LYS A 407 -15.87 2.31 -20.75
C LYS A 407 -16.93 2.51 -19.68
N TRP A 408 -17.00 1.63 -18.68
CA TRP A 408 -17.93 1.78 -17.54
C TRP A 408 -17.63 2.98 -16.66
N LEU A 409 -16.37 3.43 -16.67
CA LEU A 409 -15.87 4.54 -15.90
C LEU A 409 -15.78 5.83 -16.71
N ASP A 410 -16.39 5.87 -17.91
CA ASP A 410 -16.36 6.99 -18.84
C ASP A 410 -14.94 7.50 -19.14
N TYR A 411 -13.99 6.58 -19.34
CA TYR A 411 -12.65 6.87 -19.81
C TYR A 411 -12.46 6.29 -21.22
N ASN A 412 -12.10 7.14 -22.18
CA ASN A 412 -11.83 6.74 -23.55
C ASN A 412 -10.35 6.37 -23.66
N LEU A 413 -10.07 5.12 -24.01
CA LEU A 413 -8.70 4.68 -24.26
C LEU A 413 -8.21 5.21 -25.61
N SER A 414 -6.96 5.64 -25.68
CA SER A 414 -6.27 5.86 -26.96
C SER A 414 -5.86 4.54 -27.60
N GLU A 415 -5.57 4.55 -28.91
CA GLU A 415 -5.07 3.35 -29.62
C GLU A 415 -3.80 2.79 -28.98
N GLU A 416 -2.95 3.68 -28.43
CA GLU A 416 -1.69 3.32 -27.76
C GLU A 416 -1.95 2.64 -26.41
N GLU A 417 -2.95 3.11 -25.67
CA GLU A 417 -3.38 2.49 -24.42
C GLU A 417 -4.01 1.11 -24.67
N GLU A 418 -4.85 0.98 -25.69
CA GLU A 418 -5.42 -0.31 -26.09
C GLU A 418 -4.34 -1.31 -26.50
N LYS A 419 -3.34 -0.86 -27.27
CA LYS A 419 -2.16 -1.68 -27.63
C LYS A 419 -1.38 -2.11 -26.39
N CYS A 420 -1.18 -1.22 -25.42
CA CYS A 420 -0.50 -1.53 -24.16
C CYS A 420 -1.25 -2.61 -23.36
N ILE A 421 -2.59 -2.51 -23.28
CA ILE A 421 -3.45 -3.51 -22.63
C ILE A 421 -3.36 -4.87 -23.35
N SER A 422 -3.26 -4.88 -24.68
CA SER A 422 -3.08 -6.12 -25.44
C SER A 422 -1.73 -6.81 -25.15
N ASN A 423 -0.64 -6.02 -25.08
CA ASN A 423 0.72 -6.54 -24.81
C ASN A 423 0.85 -7.24 -23.45
N ARG A 424 -0.02 -6.95 -22.50
CA ARG A 424 -0.05 -7.60 -21.18
C ARG A 424 -0.21 -9.13 -21.27
N ASN A 425 -0.90 -9.66 -22.29
CA ASN A 425 -1.10 -11.11 -22.42
C ASN A 425 0.23 -11.84 -22.61
N GLU A 426 1.20 -11.20 -23.25
CA GLU A 426 2.52 -11.78 -23.43
C GLU A 426 3.23 -11.96 -22.09
N PHE A 427 3.22 -10.93 -21.23
CA PHE A 427 3.83 -10.98 -19.90
C PHE A 427 3.25 -12.10 -19.04
N LEU A 428 1.93 -12.25 -19.03
CA LEU A 428 1.29 -13.32 -18.24
C LEU A 428 1.58 -14.72 -18.76
N HIS A 429 1.94 -14.86 -20.03
CA HIS A 429 2.34 -16.12 -20.64
C HIS A 429 3.87 -16.32 -20.63
N GLY A 430 4.62 -15.51 -19.88
CA GLY A 430 6.07 -15.60 -19.74
C GLY A 430 6.85 -15.19 -21.00
N ARG A 431 6.18 -14.52 -21.94
CA ARG A 431 6.79 -13.90 -23.11
C ARG A 431 6.98 -12.42 -22.82
N MET A 432 7.88 -11.76 -23.53
CA MET A 432 7.95 -10.31 -23.49
C MET A 432 7.66 -9.75 -24.88
N PRO A 433 6.91 -8.64 -24.95
CA PRO A 433 6.51 -8.00 -26.21
C PRO A 433 7.64 -7.25 -26.90
N VAL A 434 8.89 -7.57 -26.57
CA VAL A 434 10.09 -6.89 -27.02
C VAL A 434 11.16 -7.90 -27.43
N ASP A 435 11.93 -7.59 -28.46
CA ASP A 435 13.03 -8.44 -28.92
C ASP A 435 14.24 -8.30 -27.99
N HIS A 436 14.41 -9.24 -27.04
CA HIS A 436 15.54 -9.26 -26.08
C HIS A 436 16.92 -9.19 -26.73
N ARG A 437 17.04 -9.53 -28.01
CA ARG A 437 18.32 -9.45 -28.72
C ARG A 437 18.75 -8.01 -28.97
N LYS A 438 17.85 -7.04 -28.81
CA LYS A 438 18.10 -5.60 -28.91
C LYS A 438 17.97 -4.94 -27.53
N ASN A 439 18.85 -5.33 -26.61
CA ASN A 439 18.81 -5.01 -25.16
C ASN A 439 18.32 -3.58 -24.84
N GLU A 440 18.88 -2.55 -25.49
CA GLU A 440 18.52 -1.16 -25.20
C GLU A 440 17.11 -0.79 -25.69
N LYS A 441 16.78 -1.09 -26.95
CA LYS A 441 15.43 -0.81 -27.50
C LYS A 441 14.34 -1.59 -26.75
N ALA A 442 14.62 -2.84 -26.41
CA ALA A 442 13.71 -3.69 -25.66
C ALA A 442 13.46 -3.15 -24.25
N PHE A 443 14.50 -2.62 -23.59
CA PHE A 443 14.38 -1.99 -22.28
C PHE A 443 13.52 -0.72 -22.34
N LEU A 444 13.73 0.16 -23.33
CA LEU A 444 12.97 1.40 -23.47
C LEU A 444 11.48 1.14 -23.74
N GLU A 445 11.18 0.18 -24.60
CA GLU A 445 9.79 -0.22 -24.91
C GLU A 445 9.10 -0.86 -23.70
N LEU A 446 9.82 -1.71 -22.95
CA LEU A 446 9.33 -2.28 -21.69
C LEU A 446 9.06 -1.23 -20.62
N HIS A 447 9.93 -0.23 -20.51
CA HIS A 447 9.76 0.89 -19.59
C HIS A 447 8.53 1.73 -19.97
N TYR A 448 8.34 2.01 -21.26
CA TYR A 448 7.15 2.70 -21.77
C TYR A 448 5.86 1.94 -21.44
N ILE A 449 5.80 0.63 -21.73
CA ILE A 449 4.65 -0.21 -21.38
C ILE A 449 4.39 -0.16 -19.87
N SER A 450 5.45 -0.21 -19.05
CA SER A 450 5.33 -0.19 -17.59
C SER A 450 4.72 1.12 -17.08
N ILE A 451 5.21 2.28 -17.51
CA ILE A 451 4.69 3.58 -17.06
C ILE A 451 3.29 3.88 -17.61
N MET A 452 2.95 3.33 -18.79
CA MET A 452 1.61 3.39 -19.35
C MET A 452 0.63 2.55 -18.54
N LEU A 453 0.98 1.31 -18.19
CA LEU A 453 0.18 0.47 -17.31
C LEU A 453 0.02 1.11 -15.92
N HIS A 454 1.08 1.68 -15.36
CA HIS A 454 1.02 2.43 -14.11
C HIS A 454 -0.06 3.53 -14.16
N ARG A 455 -0.04 4.38 -15.20
CA ARG A 455 -1.05 5.42 -15.42
C ARG A 455 -2.47 4.84 -15.46
N LEU A 456 -2.68 3.80 -16.28
CA LEU A 456 -3.98 3.15 -16.46
C LEU A 456 -4.54 2.54 -15.17
N LEU A 457 -3.69 1.92 -14.35
CA LEU A 457 -4.05 1.33 -13.05
C LEU A 457 -4.60 2.37 -12.08
N TYR A 458 -3.95 3.53 -12.01
CA TYR A 458 -4.42 4.64 -11.19
C TYR A 458 -5.69 5.26 -11.71
N ILE A 459 -5.83 5.43 -13.03
CA ILE A 459 -7.06 5.92 -13.65
C ILE A 459 -8.23 5.03 -13.24
N LEU A 460 -8.11 3.70 -13.36
CA LEU A 460 -9.17 2.77 -12.96
C LEU A 460 -9.61 3.00 -11.50
N ILE A 461 -8.68 3.02 -10.55
CA ILE A 461 -9.01 3.16 -9.13
C ILE A 461 -9.58 4.55 -8.82
N LEU A 462 -8.97 5.61 -9.35
CA LEU A 462 -9.42 6.99 -9.11
C LEU A 462 -10.79 7.28 -9.73
N ARG A 463 -11.10 6.70 -10.89
CA ARG A 463 -12.42 6.83 -11.50
C ARG A 463 -13.50 6.09 -10.73
N VAL A 464 -13.20 4.93 -10.13
CA VAL A 464 -14.15 4.18 -9.28
C VAL A 464 -14.61 5.02 -8.09
N ILE A 465 -13.71 5.79 -7.46
CA ILE A 465 -14.07 6.70 -6.35
C ILE A 465 -14.70 8.03 -6.83
N GLY A 466 -14.86 8.21 -8.14
CA GLY A 466 -15.45 9.40 -8.75
C GLY A 466 -14.52 10.61 -8.82
N TYR A 467 -13.19 10.41 -8.75
CA TYR A 467 -12.23 11.50 -8.93
C TYR A 467 -12.21 11.94 -10.40
N LYS A 468 -12.19 13.26 -10.62
CA LYS A 468 -12.25 13.91 -11.95
C LYS A 468 -11.13 14.94 -12.16
N GLY A 469 -10.17 15.01 -11.25
CA GLY A 469 -9.10 16.00 -11.28
C GLY A 469 -7.90 15.58 -12.12
N TYR A 470 -6.82 16.34 -11.99
CA TYR A 470 -5.55 16.06 -12.66
C TYR A 470 -4.75 15.00 -11.91
N ILE A 471 -3.96 14.25 -12.68
CA ILE A 471 -2.93 13.33 -12.20
C ILE A 471 -1.60 13.60 -12.90
N ILE A 472 -0.48 13.17 -12.32
CA ILE A 472 0.84 13.24 -12.95
C ILE A 472 0.91 12.25 -14.12
N ASN A 473 1.34 12.70 -15.29
CA ASN A 473 1.46 11.90 -16.50
C ASN A 473 2.91 11.42 -16.69
N TYR A 474 3.30 10.34 -16.01
CA TYR A 474 4.65 9.78 -16.13
C TYR A 474 5.07 9.39 -17.56
N PRO A 475 4.19 8.83 -18.43
CA PRO A 475 4.49 8.67 -19.85
C PRO A 475 5.02 9.94 -20.51
N LYS A 476 4.40 11.11 -20.22
CA LYS A 476 4.85 12.41 -20.75
C LYS A 476 6.19 12.84 -20.17
N ILE A 477 6.40 12.66 -18.86
CA ILE A 477 7.67 13.03 -18.20
C ILE A 477 8.83 12.21 -18.78
N HIS A 478 8.59 10.96 -19.16
CA HIS A 478 9.61 10.01 -19.64
C HIS A 478 9.73 9.94 -21.18
N GLU A 479 9.20 10.92 -21.93
CA GLU A 479 9.31 10.97 -23.40
C GLU A 479 10.76 10.87 -23.88
N HIS A 480 11.67 11.59 -23.24
CA HIS A 480 13.10 11.61 -23.59
C HIS A 480 13.81 10.25 -23.39
N ILE A 481 13.37 9.45 -22.41
CA ILE A 481 13.90 8.10 -22.18
C ILE A 481 13.30 7.15 -23.21
N THR A 482 11.98 7.14 -23.32
CA THR A 482 11.25 6.13 -24.10
C THR A 482 11.28 6.39 -25.60
N GLY A 483 11.51 7.63 -26.02
CA GLY A 483 11.42 8.06 -27.41
C GLY A 483 10.00 8.11 -27.97
N VAL A 484 8.97 7.85 -27.14
CA VAL A 484 7.56 7.86 -27.55
C VAL A 484 6.94 9.19 -27.17
N LYS A 485 6.50 9.97 -28.16
CA LYS A 485 5.80 11.23 -27.91
C LYS A 485 4.39 10.96 -27.39
N GLN A 486 3.90 11.82 -26.51
CA GLN A 486 2.59 11.78 -25.89
C GLN A 486 1.86 13.07 -26.24
N GLU A 487 0.61 12.93 -26.71
CA GLU A 487 -0.26 14.06 -27.03
C GLU A 487 -0.73 14.78 -25.75
N ASP A 488 -0.94 14.02 -24.67
CA ASP A 488 -1.34 14.52 -23.36
C ASP A 488 -0.26 15.40 -22.70
N ASP A 489 -0.67 16.33 -21.85
CA ASP A 489 0.23 17.18 -21.08
C ASP A 489 0.85 16.45 -19.87
N VAL A 490 1.83 17.06 -19.20
CA VAL A 490 2.51 16.57 -17.98
C VAL A 490 1.50 16.32 -16.85
N LEU A 491 0.38 17.05 -16.86
CA LEU A 491 -0.77 16.82 -16.00
C LEU A 491 -1.94 16.33 -16.84
N LEU A 492 -2.39 15.11 -16.58
CA LEU A 492 -3.50 14.48 -17.29
C LEU A 492 -4.81 14.69 -16.53
N LEU A 493 -5.82 15.28 -17.18
CA LEU A 493 -7.18 15.33 -16.65
C LEU A 493 -7.90 14.01 -16.94
N ILE A 494 -8.22 13.23 -15.91
CA ILE A 494 -8.81 11.89 -16.10
C ILE A 494 -10.31 11.90 -16.41
N TYR A 495 -10.95 13.07 -16.43
CA TYR A 495 -12.33 13.25 -16.88
C TYR A 495 -12.35 14.01 -18.19
N GLN A 496 -12.77 13.32 -19.25
CA GLN A 496 -13.10 13.96 -20.52
C GLN A 496 -14.62 14.10 -20.57
N PRO A 497 -15.20 15.31 -20.43
CA PRO A 497 -16.61 15.49 -20.74
C PRO A 497 -16.81 15.05 -22.21
N LYS A 498 -17.87 14.28 -22.48
CA LYS A 498 -18.31 14.07 -23.85
C LYS A 498 -18.46 15.46 -24.47
N SER A 499 -17.71 15.75 -25.52
CA SER A 499 -18.04 16.90 -26.35
C SER A 499 -19.48 16.66 -26.81
N ASP A 500 -20.38 17.57 -26.46
CA ASP A 500 -21.65 17.65 -27.14
C ASP A 500 -21.31 17.97 -28.60
N SER A 501 -21.14 16.92 -29.40
CA SER A 501 -21.25 17.02 -30.84
C SER A 501 -22.72 17.24 -31.15
N THR A 502 -23.20 18.45 -30.86
CA THR A 502 -24.41 18.98 -31.49
C THR A 502 -24.11 19.11 -32.98
N LYS A 503 -24.62 18.13 -33.71
CA LYS A 503 -25.10 18.31 -35.08
C LYS A 503 -26.25 19.30 -35.10
#